data_AF-D2V1I0-F1
#
_entry.id   AF-D2V1I0-F1
#
_cell.length_a   1.000
_cell.length_b   1.000
_cell.length_c   1.000
_cell.angle_alpha   90.00
_cell.angle_beta   90.00
_cell.angle_gamma   90.00
#
_symmetry.space_group_name_H-M   'P 1'
#
loop_
_entity.id
_entity.type
_entity.pdbx_description
1 polymer ?
#
loop_
_entity_poly.entity_id
_entity_poly.type
_entity_poly.pdbx_seq_one_letter_code
_entity_poly.pdbx_strand_id
1 'polypeptide(L)'
;MTLGAEETIDERLDESPPQEEFNSVQMQEIQIQENACKKVVTLMEEHDGHVVVFKRDSSEEEDNDSSTDVDSNIAIDEFEIELPDIRDVTSLTSATPISAKSPVGNPDLPLVSSQSQQPNKKKFKIKCNAFRLITLASLLFNIVAFLALIGLTINTYLSSNNTSVEILIARGDTNYYNTVLWDTAKLAVLTNDSSTTSRYTTNAKNFRNSLKNILNGLPSGFQWKILDGTNATSKAPMFPYYDRLFNLTTAKKWTEARQLYFSTDYQSTLTQWNIDYQQFHESITKVGQGLDDYVFASSIANLVIIGISLAIVVPVIVFVFVLMVRKDGMAKSSLQSLNSEMILETMRNEQMREDFKNHCMASNMYEYYSILEKMVIYSEICGQIAELTKHGKASEQVQLLEKTKIEIAFEIIADVQESNSSVLDENTRNYISSTVDEVNNSLNEREDLEQNNLSPTLFHDLEKEIQDQLLYVHYVFKHQNTKVINTV
;
A
#
# COMPACT_ATOMS: atom_id res chain seq x y z
N MET A 1 -53.42 -71.05 -35.99
CA MET A 1 -52.23 -71.75 -36.55
C MET A 1 -51.01 -70.93 -36.21
N THR A 2 -49.89 -71.61 -35.91
CA THR A 2 -48.62 -71.21 -35.22
C THR A 2 -48.77 -71.14 -33.69
N LEU A 3 -48.53 -72.23 -32.93
CA LEU A 3 -47.24 -72.86 -32.53
C LEU A 3 -46.39 -71.83 -31.74
N GLY A 4 -46.02 -72.00 -30.47
CA GLY A 4 -45.73 -73.20 -29.69
C GLY A 4 -44.21 -73.26 -29.46
N ALA A 5 -43.75 -72.72 -28.32
CA ALA A 5 -42.37 -72.79 -27.81
C ALA A 5 -42.49 -72.55 -26.29
N GLU A 6 -42.60 -73.58 -25.45
CA GLU A 6 -41.60 -74.58 -25.04
C GLU A 6 -40.40 -73.95 -24.33
N GLU A 7 -40.41 -74.22 -23.03
CA GLU A 7 -39.65 -73.67 -21.92
C GLU A 7 -38.45 -74.60 -21.68
N THR A 8 -37.23 -74.07 -21.80
CA THR A 8 -36.01 -74.78 -21.42
C THR A 8 -35.39 -74.06 -20.23
N ILE A 9 -35.54 -74.68 -19.06
CA ILE A 9 -34.86 -74.34 -17.80
C ILE A 9 -33.43 -74.85 -17.92
N ASP A 10 -32.46 -73.93 -17.96
CA ASP A 10 -31.03 -74.22 -18.01
C ASP A 10 -30.51 -74.27 -16.57
N GLU A 11 -30.37 -75.50 -16.05
CA GLU A 11 -29.81 -75.81 -14.73
C GLU A 11 -28.27 -75.69 -14.80
N ARG A 12 -27.76 -74.45 -14.65
CA ARG A 12 -26.32 -74.21 -14.47
C ARG A 12 -25.94 -74.31 -13.00
N LEU A 13 -25.17 -75.35 -12.71
CA LEU A 13 -24.44 -75.63 -11.49
C LEU A 13 -23.64 -74.42 -11.00
N ASP A 14 -23.76 -74.20 -9.70
CA ASP A 14 -23.04 -73.25 -8.85
C ASP A 14 -21.58 -73.69 -8.68
N GLU A 15 -20.70 -73.25 -9.59
CA GLU A 15 -19.25 -73.35 -9.39
C GLU A 15 -18.78 -72.12 -8.61
N SER A 16 -18.59 -72.30 -7.31
CA SER A 16 -17.87 -71.33 -6.48
C SER A 16 -16.44 -71.17 -7.01
N PRO A 17 -15.91 -69.93 -7.15
CA PRO A 17 -14.56 -69.71 -7.67
C PRO A 17 -13.51 -70.36 -6.75
N PRO A 18 -12.42 -70.91 -7.32
CA PRO A 18 -11.40 -71.62 -6.56
C PRO A 18 -10.72 -70.68 -5.58
N GLN A 19 -10.68 -71.11 -4.32
CA GLN A 19 -10.12 -70.40 -3.15
C GLN A 19 -8.64 -69.99 -3.31
N GLU A 20 -7.94 -70.52 -4.30
CA GLU A 20 -6.57 -70.16 -4.66
C GLU A 20 -6.45 -68.77 -5.30
N GLU A 21 -7.45 -68.31 -6.05
CA GLU A 21 -7.38 -67.01 -6.72
C GLU A 21 -7.45 -65.86 -5.71
N PHE A 22 -8.24 -66.03 -4.65
CA PHE A 22 -8.38 -65.05 -3.55
C PHE A 22 -7.09 -64.90 -2.73
N ASN A 23 -6.36 -66.00 -2.50
CA ASN A 23 -5.08 -65.96 -1.79
C ASN A 23 -3.97 -65.30 -2.63
N SER A 24 -4.04 -65.41 -3.97
CA SER A 24 -3.07 -64.76 -4.86
C SER A 24 -3.23 -63.23 -4.86
N VAL A 25 -4.47 -62.74 -4.84
CA VAL A 25 -4.78 -61.30 -4.82
C VAL A 25 -4.38 -60.68 -3.48
N GLN A 26 -4.63 -61.35 -2.35
CA GLN A 26 -4.18 -60.87 -1.04
C GLN A 26 -2.65 -60.84 -0.91
N MET A 27 -1.93 -61.82 -1.47
CA MET A 27 -0.46 -61.80 -1.48
C MET A 27 0.09 -60.65 -2.32
N GLN A 28 -0.56 -60.32 -3.43
CA GLN A 28 -0.14 -59.23 -4.31
C GLN A 28 -0.35 -57.85 -3.66
N GLU A 29 -1.45 -57.65 -2.92
CA GLU A 29 -1.68 -56.42 -2.14
C GLU A 29 -0.67 -56.24 -1.00
N ILE A 30 -0.32 -57.32 -0.28
CA ILE A 30 0.70 -57.28 0.78
C ILE A 30 2.06 -56.88 0.20
N GLN A 31 2.43 -57.39 -0.97
CA GLN A 31 3.68 -57.04 -1.64
C GLN A 31 3.73 -55.58 -2.11
N ILE A 32 2.60 -55.03 -2.55
CA ILE A 32 2.50 -53.60 -2.93
C ILE A 32 2.64 -52.71 -1.70
N GLN A 33 2.02 -53.07 -0.57
CA GLN A 33 2.15 -52.32 0.68
C GLN A 33 3.58 -52.39 1.26
N GLU A 34 4.23 -53.55 1.20
CA GLU A 34 5.61 -53.71 1.68
C GLU A 34 6.59 -52.86 0.84
N ASN A 35 6.39 -52.80 -0.48
CA ASN A 35 7.20 -51.96 -1.37
C ASN A 35 6.95 -50.46 -1.17
N ALA A 36 5.71 -50.06 -0.88
CA ALA A 36 5.38 -48.68 -0.55
C ALA A 36 6.03 -48.24 0.78
N CYS A 37 5.97 -49.10 1.82
CA CYS A 37 6.65 -48.85 3.09
C CYS A 37 8.17 -48.75 2.94
N LYS A 38 8.80 -49.66 2.18
CA LYS A 38 10.24 -49.58 1.91
C LYS A 38 10.61 -48.27 1.22
N LYS A 39 9.82 -47.82 0.25
CA LYS A 39 10.06 -46.56 -0.46
C LYS A 39 9.92 -45.33 0.44
N VAL A 40 8.98 -45.33 1.39
CA VAL A 40 8.85 -44.24 2.39
C VAL A 40 10.03 -44.24 3.34
N VAL A 41 10.49 -45.40 3.82
CA VAL A 41 11.68 -45.49 4.69
C VAL A 41 12.92 -45.00 3.96
N THR A 42 13.12 -45.36 2.68
CA THR A 42 14.26 -44.86 1.89
C THR A 42 14.19 -43.34 1.69
N LEU A 43 13.01 -42.77 1.46
CA LEU A 43 12.83 -41.32 1.34
C LEU A 43 13.05 -40.58 2.67
N MET A 44 12.79 -41.23 3.82
CA MET A 44 13.10 -40.66 5.14
C MET A 44 14.60 -40.71 5.45
N GLU A 45 15.31 -41.77 5.05
CA GLU A 45 16.77 -41.86 5.20
C GLU A 45 17.51 -40.87 4.27
N GLU A 46 16.96 -40.56 3.09
CA GLU A 46 17.55 -39.60 2.14
C GLU A 46 17.39 -38.13 2.59
N HIS A 47 16.51 -37.86 3.56
CA HIS A 47 16.20 -36.51 4.07
C HIS A 47 16.66 -36.23 5.51
N ASP A 48 17.44 -37.12 6.13
CA ASP A 48 17.89 -37.00 7.53
C ASP A 48 19.04 -35.99 7.75
N GLY A 49 19.05 -34.92 6.96
CA GLY A 49 19.98 -33.80 7.03
C GLY A 49 19.34 -32.48 7.41
N HIS A 50 18.27 -32.46 8.23
CA HIS A 50 17.87 -31.29 9.05
C HIS A 50 16.63 -31.64 9.89
N VAL A 51 16.86 -32.16 11.10
CA VAL A 51 15.79 -32.31 12.10
C VAL A 51 15.56 -30.98 12.80
N VAL A 52 14.50 -30.26 12.41
CA VAL A 52 13.92 -29.17 13.21
C VAL A 52 13.08 -29.80 14.32
N VAL A 53 13.60 -29.80 15.54
CA VAL A 53 12.88 -30.24 16.73
C VAL A 53 11.82 -29.19 17.09
N PHE A 54 10.56 -29.45 16.73
CA PHE A 54 9.44 -28.72 17.31
C PHE A 54 9.17 -29.22 18.73
N LYS A 55 9.69 -28.48 19.71
CA LYS A 55 9.31 -28.62 21.12
C LYS A 55 7.90 -28.05 21.30
N ARG A 56 6.99 -28.88 21.80
CA ARG A 56 5.60 -28.54 22.13
C ARG A 56 5.58 -28.26 23.63
N ASP A 57 5.47 -27.00 24.03
CA ASP A 57 5.29 -26.62 25.43
C ASP A 57 3.81 -26.62 25.79
N SER A 58 3.50 -27.27 26.91
CA SER A 58 2.20 -27.28 27.57
C SER A 58 2.43 -27.25 29.08
N SER A 59 2.08 -26.15 29.73
CA SER A 59 1.50 -26.10 31.09
C SER A 59 1.38 -24.66 31.61
N GLU A 60 0.22 -24.34 32.16
CA GLU A 60 -0.04 -23.22 33.07
C GLU A 60 0.63 -23.46 34.43
N GLU A 61 1.25 -22.42 35.05
CA GLU A 61 0.91 -21.83 36.36
C GLU A 61 1.99 -20.85 36.84
N GLU A 62 1.56 -19.92 37.70
CA GLU A 62 2.18 -18.71 38.25
C GLU A 62 3.56 -18.92 38.94
N ASP A 63 4.51 -17.98 38.79
CA ASP A 63 4.89 -17.01 39.84
C ASP A 63 6.14 -16.16 39.46
N ASN A 64 6.19 -15.01 40.13
CA ASN A 64 7.21 -13.96 40.25
C ASN A 64 8.70 -14.18 39.88
N ASP A 65 9.23 -13.04 39.40
CA ASP A 65 10.56 -12.44 39.66
C ASP A 65 11.81 -12.77 38.82
N SER A 66 12.49 -11.66 38.50
CA SER A 66 13.91 -11.46 38.25
C SER A 66 14.48 -11.67 36.83
N SER A 67 14.81 -10.51 36.23
CA SER A 67 16.05 -10.16 35.53
C SER A 67 16.90 -11.28 34.90
N THR A 68 17.17 -11.15 33.60
CA THR A 68 18.55 -11.06 33.09
C THR A 68 18.58 -10.58 31.64
N ASP A 69 19.47 -9.63 31.41
CA ASP A 69 19.90 -9.07 30.13
C ASP A 69 20.45 -10.15 29.18
N VAL A 70 20.12 -10.06 27.88
CA VAL A 70 21.04 -10.44 26.79
C VAL A 70 20.80 -9.54 25.59
N ASP A 71 21.85 -8.78 25.27
CA ASP A 71 22.06 -7.98 24.07
C ASP A 71 21.88 -8.76 22.76
N SER A 72 21.21 -8.15 21.79
CA SER A 72 21.52 -8.40 20.38
C SER A 72 21.37 -7.12 19.56
N ASN A 73 22.53 -6.52 19.30
CA ASN A 73 22.75 -5.41 18.39
C ASN A 73 22.42 -5.85 16.95
N ILE A 74 21.42 -5.20 16.34
CA ILE A 74 21.24 -5.14 14.89
C ILE A 74 21.26 -3.66 14.52
N ALA A 75 22.35 -3.25 13.87
CA ALA A 75 22.54 -1.91 13.33
C ALA A 75 21.59 -1.71 12.13
N ILE A 76 20.69 -0.73 12.25
CA ILE A 76 19.93 -0.17 11.14
C ILE A 76 20.44 1.27 11.02
N ASP A 77 21.06 1.59 9.88
CA ASP A 77 21.45 2.96 9.52
C ASP A 77 20.19 3.81 9.37
N GLU A 78 19.91 4.62 10.40
CA GLU A 78 18.85 5.61 10.44
C GLU A 78 19.40 6.93 9.87
N PHE A 79 18.93 7.31 8.69
CA PHE A 79 19.21 8.62 8.09
C PHE A 79 18.35 9.67 8.80
N GLU A 80 18.91 10.27 9.85
CA GLU A 80 18.29 11.37 10.60
C GLU A 80 18.50 12.69 9.85
N ILE A 81 17.43 13.21 9.24
CA ILE A 81 17.39 14.55 8.66
C ILE A 81 16.92 15.51 9.76
N GLU A 82 17.86 16.23 10.37
CA GLU A 82 17.57 17.33 11.29
C GLU A 82 16.81 18.44 10.55
N LEU A 83 15.52 18.59 10.87
CA LEU A 83 14.74 19.78 10.53
C LEU A 83 14.96 20.85 11.61
N PRO A 84 15.21 22.12 11.25
CA PRO A 84 15.43 23.17 12.23
C PRO A 84 14.16 23.47 13.05
N ASP A 85 14.31 23.40 14.38
CA ASP A 85 13.33 23.69 15.43
C ASP A 85 12.95 25.19 15.40
N ILE A 86 11.78 25.52 14.83
CA ILE A 86 11.20 26.86 14.92
C ILE A 86 10.46 26.94 16.26
N ARG A 87 11.20 27.27 17.32
CA ARG A 87 10.61 27.60 18.62
C ARG A 87 9.98 28.98 18.61
N ASP A 88 8.71 28.96 18.97
CA ASP A 88 7.88 30.00 19.58
C ASP A 88 8.61 31.26 20.08
N VAL A 89 8.39 32.37 19.36
CA VAL A 89 8.55 33.72 19.90
C VAL A 89 7.18 34.20 20.38
N THR A 90 6.76 33.72 21.55
CA THR A 90 5.66 34.31 22.33
C THR A 90 6.05 34.42 23.79
N SER A 91 6.87 35.41 24.14
CA SER A 91 6.95 35.92 25.52
C SER A 91 7.71 37.25 25.57
N LEU A 92 7.00 38.37 25.52
CA LEU A 92 7.38 39.68 26.04
C LEU A 92 6.11 40.55 25.90
N THR A 93 5.31 40.75 26.94
CA THR A 93 5.61 41.78 27.92
C THR A 93 4.73 41.63 29.15
N SER A 94 5.39 41.47 30.30
CA SER A 94 4.83 41.61 31.64
C SER A 94 4.61 43.08 31.96
N ALA A 95 3.43 43.39 32.48
CA ALA A 95 3.07 44.66 33.07
C ALA A 95 3.83 44.91 34.38
N THR A 96 4.25 46.16 34.61
CA THR A 96 4.45 46.72 35.95
C THR A 96 3.98 48.19 35.95
N PRO A 97 3.23 48.63 36.96
CA PRO A 97 2.63 49.96 37.01
C PRO A 97 3.56 50.97 37.71
N ILE A 98 3.65 52.19 37.19
CA ILE A 98 4.16 53.34 37.98
C ILE A 98 3.15 54.48 37.89
N SER A 99 2.76 54.89 39.08
CA SER A 99 1.85 55.97 39.43
C SER A 99 2.53 57.34 39.37
N ALA A 100 1.71 58.35 39.06
CA ALA A 100 1.79 59.77 39.45
C ALA A 100 2.82 60.69 38.75
N LYS A 101 2.30 61.56 37.88
CA LYS A 101 2.26 63.03 38.09
C LYS A 101 1.43 63.73 36.99
N SER A 102 0.35 64.38 37.40
CA SER A 102 -0.24 65.56 36.72
C SER A 102 0.60 66.82 37.07
N PRO A 103 0.44 68.01 36.46
CA PRO A 103 -0.70 68.50 35.65
C PRO A 103 -0.35 69.35 34.40
N VAL A 104 -1.41 69.86 33.75
CA VAL A 104 -1.53 71.15 33.02
C VAL A 104 -1.87 71.04 31.52
N GLY A 105 -3.17 71.25 31.23
CA GLY A 105 -3.68 72.27 30.29
C GLY A 105 -3.59 72.02 28.78
N ASN A 106 -4.69 71.59 28.16
CA ASN A 106 -5.51 72.44 27.26
C ASN A 106 -6.66 71.64 26.61
N PRO A 107 -7.78 72.31 26.26
CA PRO A 107 -8.94 71.70 25.64
C PRO A 107 -8.82 71.68 24.11
N ASP A 108 -9.66 70.84 23.50
CA ASP A 108 -10.08 70.82 22.08
C ASP A 108 -9.72 69.52 21.34
N LEU A 109 -10.60 68.53 21.49
CA LEU A 109 -10.71 67.39 20.58
C LEU A 109 -12.19 67.19 20.21
N PRO A 110 -12.52 67.11 18.91
CA PRO A 110 -13.88 66.93 18.45
C PRO A 110 -14.36 65.49 18.67
N LEU A 111 -15.63 65.40 19.04
CA LEU A 111 -16.43 64.22 19.25
C LEU A 111 -16.47 63.35 17.98
N VAL A 112 -15.62 62.33 17.90
CA VAL A 112 -15.71 61.29 16.86
C VAL A 112 -16.87 60.37 17.20
N SER A 113 -17.92 60.43 16.38
CA SER A 113 -19.12 59.62 16.50
C SER A 113 -18.81 58.14 16.31
N SER A 114 -19.13 57.35 17.32
CA SER A 114 -19.15 55.89 17.32
C SER A 114 -20.17 55.36 16.30
N GLN A 115 -19.73 55.11 15.06
CA GLN A 115 -20.51 54.30 14.12
C GLN A 115 -20.34 52.83 14.49
N SER A 116 -21.44 52.23 14.93
CA SER A 116 -21.59 50.81 15.23
C SER A 116 -21.11 49.94 14.06
N GLN A 117 -20.00 49.24 14.27
CA GLN A 117 -19.56 48.14 13.41
C GLN A 117 -20.61 47.02 13.46
N GLN A 118 -21.41 46.89 12.40
CA GLN A 118 -22.18 45.68 12.19
C GLN A 118 -21.22 44.50 11.88
N PRO A 119 -21.45 43.32 12.47
CA PRO A 119 -20.65 42.14 12.19
C PRO A 119 -20.89 41.67 10.75
N ASN A 120 -20.03 42.12 9.85
CA ASN A 120 -19.98 41.64 8.47
C ASN A 120 -19.75 40.13 8.50
N LYS A 121 -20.82 39.35 8.28
CA LYS A 121 -20.77 37.91 8.03
C LYS A 121 -19.94 37.66 6.77
N LYS A 122 -18.62 37.53 6.93
CA LYS A 122 -17.70 37.11 5.89
C LYS A 122 -18.08 35.68 5.48
N LYS A 123 -18.84 35.58 4.38
CA LYS A 123 -19.07 34.30 3.69
C LYS A 123 -17.70 33.78 3.26
N PHE A 124 -17.20 32.75 3.94
CA PHE A 124 -16.02 32.00 3.51
C PHE A 124 -16.34 31.35 2.16
N LYS A 125 -16.04 32.04 1.06
CA LYS A 125 -15.98 31.43 -0.27
C LYS A 125 -14.72 30.57 -0.27
N ILE A 126 -14.88 29.29 0.07
CA ILE A 126 -13.85 28.28 -0.12
C ILE A 126 -13.63 28.18 -1.63
N LYS A 127 -12.61 28.88 -2.13
CA LYS A 127 -12.07 28.66 -3.47
C LYS A 127 -11.29 27.35 -3.43
N CYS A 128 -12.02 26.23 -3.41
CA CYS A 128 -11.41 24.92 -3.52
C CYS A 128 -10.81 24.83 -4.92
N ASN A 129 -9.49 24.83 -4.99
CA ASN A 129 -8.76 24.57 -6.22
C ASN A 129 -9.12 23.16 -6.67
N ALA A 130 -9.77 22.99 -7.82
CA ALA A 130 -10.26 21.71 -8.33
C ALA A 130 -9.15 20.63 -8.32
N PHE A 131 -7.90 21.06 -8.50
CA PHE A 131 -6.72 20.23 -8.33
C PHE A 131 -6.64 19.53 -6.96
N ARG A 132 -6.80 20.29 -5.87
CA ARG A 132 -6.75 19.74 -4.50
C ARG A 132 -7.88 18.73 -4.27
N LEU A 133 -9.03 18.95 -4.90
CA LEU A 133 -10.15 18.01 -4.84
C LEU A 133 -9.80 16.69 -5.55
N ILE A 134 -9.17 16.77 -6.73
CA ILE A 134 -8.73 15.59 -7.49
C ILE A 134 -7.67 14.79 -6.71
N THR A 135 -6.66 15.47 -6.14
CA THR A 135 -5.63 14.81 -5.32
C THR A 135 -6.23 14.14 -4.09
N LEU A 136 -7.16 14.82 -3.40
CA LEU A 136 -7.86 14.27 -2.24
C LEU A 136 -8.73 13.07 -2.63
N ALA A 137 -9.46 13.16 -3.74
CA ALA A 137 -10.30 12.07 -4.24
C ALA A 137 -9.46 10.85 -4.64
N SER A 138 -8.31 11.07 -5.29
CA SER A 138 -7.36 10.00 -5.63
C SER A 138 -6.82 9.31 -4.38
N LEU A 139 -6.48 10.08 -3.34
CA LEU A 139 -5.99 9.54 -2.08
C LEU A 139 -7.08 8.72 -1.37
N LEU A 140 -8.32 9.21 -1.35
CA LEU A 140 -9.46 8.49 -0.76
C LEU A 140 -9.77 7.20 -1.54
N PHE A 141 -9.71 7.23 -2.87
CA PHE A 141 -9.87 6.05 -3.71
C PHE A 141 -8.82 4.97 -3.39
N ASN A 142 -7.55 5.37 -3.22
CA ASN A 142 -6.49 4.45 -2.84
C ASN A 142 -6.73 3.82 -1.46
N ILE A 143 -7.18 4.60 -0.47
CA ILE A 143 -7.51 4.09 0.87
C ILE A 143 -8.63 3.03 0.78
N VAL A 144 -9.70 3.31 0.01
CA VAL A 144 -10.81 2.35 -0.18
C VAL A 144 -10.32 1.07 -0.84
N ALA A 145 -9.46 1.19 -1.86
CA ALA A 145 -8.86 0.02 -2.51
C ALA A 145 -8.02 -0.82 -1.54
N PHE A 146 -7.20 -0.20 -0.69
CA PHE A 146 -6.42 -0.91 0.33
C PHE A 146 -7.30 -1.61 1.37
N LEU A 147 -8.38 -0.97 1.83
CA LEU A 147 -9.32 -1.59 2.77
C LEU A 147 -10.04 -2.79 2.14
N ALA A 148 -10.42 -2.71 0.86
CA ALA A 148 -11.01 -3.83 0.14
C ALA A 148 -10.03 -5.01 0.02
N LEU A 149 -8.75 -4.73 -0.27
CA LEU A 149 -7.70 -5.76 -0.32
C LEU A 149 -7.49 -6.44 1.04
N ILE A 150 -7.48 -5.67 2.13
CA ILE A 150 -7.38 -6.23 3.49
C ILE A 150 -8.57 -7.14 3.78
N GLY A 151 -9.79 -6.70 3.46
CA GLY A 151 -11.01 -7.49 3.65
C GLY A 151 -11.00 -8.80 2.87
N LEU A 152 -10.57 -8.76 1.61
CA LEU A 152 -10.42 -9.97 0.78
C LEU A 152 -9.36 -10.92 1.35
N THR A 153 -8.24 -10.39 1.83
CA THR A 153 -7.16 -11.19 2.41
C THR A 153 -7.63 -11.89 3.69
N ILE A 154 -8.31 -11.17 4.59
CA ILE A 154 -8.88 -11.74 5.82
C ILE A 154 -9.91 -12.83 5.48
N ASN A 155 -10.83 -12.56 4.54
CA ASN A 155 -11.85 -13.53 4.15
C ASN A 155 -11.23 -14.82 3.57
N THR A 156 -10.18 -14.67 2.75
CA THR A 156 -9.47 -15.80 2.16
C THR A 156 -8.73 -16.60 3.21
N TYR A 157 -8.07 -15.93 4.16
CA TYR A 157 -7.40 -16.58 5.28
C TYR A 157 -8.38 -17.38 6.15
N LEU A 158 -9.52 -16.77 6.52
CA LEU A 158 -10.56 -17.44 7.30
C LEU A 158 -11.15 -18.66 6.58
N SER A 159 -11.29 -18.58 5.25
CA SER A 159 -11.81 -19.69 4.45
C SER A 159 -10.77 -20.80 4.21
N SER A 160 -9.48 -20.47 4.20
CA SER A 160 -8.42 -21.40 3.81
C SER A 160 -7.83 -22.18 4.98
N ASN A 161 -7.67 -21.58 6.16
CA ASN A 161 -6.64 -22.08 7.08
C ASN A 161 -7.08 -23.20 8.03
N ASN A 162 -8.38 -23.44 8.22
CA ASN A 162 -8.82 -24.31 9.33
C ASN A 162 -9.53 -25.60 8.88
N THR A 163 -10.35 -25.58 7.83
CA THR A 163 -11.27 -26.71 7.60
C THR A 163 -10.64 -27.90 6.85
N SER A 164 -9.85 -27.67 5.79
CA SER A 164 -9.28 -28.78 5.00
C SER A 164 -8.28 -29.61 5.80
N VAL A 165 -7.36 -28.94 6.51
CA VAL A 165 -6.29 -29.61 7.27
C VAL A 165 -6.87 -30.44 8.41
N GLU A 166 -7.82 -29.91 9.17
CA GLU A 166 -8.47 -30.62 10.26
C GLU A 166 -9.23 -31.86 9.77
N ILE A 167 -9.94 -31.77 8.64
CA ILE A 167 -10.63 -32.93 8.04
C ILE A 167 -9.61 -34.00 7.62
N LEU A 168 -8.49 -33.60 7.02
CA LEU A 168 -7.46 -34.53 6.55
C LEU A 168 -6.76 -35.25 7.72
N ILE A 169 -6.44 -34.53 8.80
CA ILE A 169 -5.91 -35.11 10.04
C ILE A 169 -6.93 -36.07 10.65
N ALA A 170 -8.18 -35.62 10.81
CA ALA A 170 -9.24 -36.44 11.40
C ALA A 170 -9.53 -37.69 10.55
N ARG A 171 -9.39 -37.62 9.22
CA ARG A 171 -9.45 -38.76 8.31
C ARG A 171 -8.32 -39.76 8.60
N GLY A 172 -7.08 -39.30 8.69
CA GLY A 172 -5.92 -40.13 9.01
C GLY A 172 -6.10 -40.85 10.36
N ASP A 173 -6.50 -40.11 11.38
CA ASP A 173 -6.81 -40.65 12.71
C ASP A 173 -7.92 -41.68 12.68
N THR A 174 -9.01 -41.39 11.97
CA THR A 174 -10.17 -42.30 11.88
C THR A 174 -9.75 -43.61 11.21
N ASN A 175 -8.92 -43.57 10.16
CA ASN A 175 -8.37 -44.76 9.51
C ASN A 175 -7.47 -45.57 10.45
N TYR A 176 -6.54 -44.88 11.12
CA TYR A 176 -5.64 -45.50 12.08
C TYR A 176 -6.41 -46.20 13.20
N TYR A 177 -7.34 -45.50 13.87
CA TYR A 177 -8.09 -46.09 14.97
C TYR A 177 -9.05 -47.20 14.51
N ASN A 178 -9.60 -47.16 13.29
CA ASN A 178 -10.41 -48.27 12.76
C ASN A 178 -9.60 -49.56 12.66
N THR A 179 -8.41 -49.47 12.06
CA THR A 179 -7.50 -50.62 11.93
C THR A 179 -7.10 -51.15 13.30
N VAL A 180 -6.71 -50.26 14.22
CA VAL A 180 -6.34 -50.66 15.59
C VAL A 180 -7.50 -51.30 16.34
N LEU A 181 -8.74 -50.83 16.17
CA LEU A 181 -9.92 -51.42 16.80
C LEU A 181 -10.18 -52.85 16.30
N TRP A 182 -10.11 -53.06 14.99
CA TRP A 182 -10.28 -54.37 14.37
C TRP A 182 -9.20 -55.35 14.85
N ASP A 183 -7.94 -54.94 14.83
CA ASP A 183 -6.81 -55.76 15.28
C ASP A 183 -6.87 -56.06 16.78
N THR A 184 -7.25 -55.08 17.60
CA THR A 184 -7.40 -55.27 19.05
C THR A 184 -8.52 -56.27 19.35
N ALA A 185 -9.65 -56.19 18.62
CA ALA A 185 -10.76 -57.13 18.77
C ALA A 185 -10.34 -58.56 18.37
N LYS A 186 -9.66 -58.69 17.22
CA LYS A 186 -9.11 -59.97 16.74
C LYS A 186 -8.12 -60.57 17.74
N LEU A 187 -7.18 -59.76 18.22
CA LEU A 187 -6.17 -60.20 19.19
C LEU A 187 -6.82 -60.68 20.48
N ALA A 188 -7.72 -59.90 21.07
CA ALA A 188 -8.41 -60.23 22.31
C ALA A 188 -9.12 -61.59 22.27
N VAL A 189 -9.75 -61.91 21.13
CA VAL A 189 -10.49 -63.17 20.93
C VAL A 189 -9.54 -64.35 20.67
N LEU A 190 -8.47 -64.15 19.90
CA LEU A 190 -7.56 -65.24 19.51
C LEU A 190 -6.58 -65.61 20.62
N THR A 191 -6.06 -64.64 21.38
CA THR A 191 -5.08 -64.88 22.46
C THR A 191 -5.71 -65.13 23.81
N ASN A 192 -7.03 -64.98 23.94
CA ASN A 192 -7.76 -65.02 25.22
C ASN A 192 -7.21 -63.99 26.24
N ASP A 193 -6.80 -62.81 25.76
CA ASP A 193 -6.20 -61.78 26.60
C ASP A 193 -7.16 -60.61 26.86
N SER A 194 -7.58 -60.45 28.12
CA SER A 194 -8.43 -59.34 28.57
C SER A 194 -7.67 -58.03 28.80
N SER A 195 -6.33 -58.03 28.76
CA SER A 195 -5.53 -56.81 28.95
C SER A 195 -5.77 -55.76 27.85
N THR A 196 -6.27 -56.20 26.71
CA THR A 196 -6.60 -55.40 25.53
C THR A 196 -7.82 -54.47 25.72
N THR A 197 -8.66 -54.69 26.73
CA THR A 197 -9.89 -53.91 26.96
C THR A 197 -9.62 -52.41 27.17
N SER A 198 -8.54 -52.06 27.88
CA SER A 198 -8.15 -50.64 28.09
C SER A 198 -7.73 -49.95 26.79
N ARG A 199 -7.08 -50.68 25.88
CA ARG A 199 -6.72 -50.19 24.55
C ARG A 199 -7.97 -49.98 23.70
N TYR A 200 -8.92 -50.92 23.75
CA TYR A 200 -10.19 -50.79 23.04
C TYR A 200 -10.97 -49.54 23.44
N THR A 201 -11.20 -49.31 24.73
CA THR A 201 -12.02 -48.18 25.19
C THR A 201 -11.42 -46.83 24.78
N THR A 202 -10.10 -46.70 24.91
CA THR A 202 -9.36 -45.51 24.48
C THR A 202 -9.46 -45.31 22.97
N ASN A 203 -9.16 -46.33 22.16
CA ASN A 203 -9.17 -46.22 20.70
C ASN A 203 -10.59 -46.05 20.14
N ALA A 204 -11.61 -46.64 20.78
CA ALA A 204 -13.01 -46.48 20.38
C ALA A 204 -13.48 -45.04 20.64
N LYS A 205 -13.07 -44.45 21.75
CA LYS A 205 -13.33 -43.03 22.05
C LYS A 205 -12.64 -42.12 21.03
N ASN A 206 -11.36 -42.38 20.74
CA ASN A 206 -10.60 -41.58 19.79
C ASN A 206 -11.17 -41.69 18.37
N PHE A 207 -11.50 -42.89 17.91
CA PHE A 207 -12.19 -43.09 16.63
C PHE A 207 -13.50 -42.29 16.56
N ARG A 208 -14.35 -42.35 17.58
CA ARG A 208 -15.63 -41.62 17.61
C ARG A 208 -15.40 -40.11 17.60
N ASN A 209 -14.37 -39.62 18.27
CA ASN A 209 -14.01 -38.19 18.26
C ASN A 209 -13.49 -37.76 16.89
N SER A 210 -12.57 -38.51 16.28
CA SER A 210 -12.05 -38.21 14.94
C SER A 210 -13.16 -38.27 13.88
N LEU A 211 -14.05 -39.27 13.96
CA LEU A 211 -15.23 -39.35 13.09
C LEU A 211 -16.16 -38.15 13.29
N LYS A 212 -16.39 -37.72 14.54
CA LYS A 212 -17.17 -36.51 14.83
C LYS A 212 -16.51 -35.24 14.28
N ASN A 213 -15.18 -35.13 14.36
CA ASN A 213 -14.44 -34.00 13.82
C ASN A 213 -14.57 -33.93 12.30
N ILE A 214 -14.48 -35.08 11.61
CA ILE A 214 -14.79 -35.16 10.18
C ILE A 214 -16.20 -34.62 9.94
N LEU A 215 -17.21 -35.18 10.60
CA LEU A 215 -18.62 -34.80 10.41
C LEU A 215 -18.90 -33.30 10.64
N ASN A 216 -18.22 -32.69 11.61
CA ASN A 216 -18.36 -31.26 11.90
C ASN A 216 -17.69 -30.36 10.84
N GLY A 217 -16.64 -30.84 10.17
CA GLY A 217 -15.95 -30.10 9.11
C GLY A 217 -16.66 -30.15 7.76
N LEU A 218 -17.63 -31.05 7.58
CA LEU A 218 -18.29 -31.28 6.30
C LEU A 218 -19.43 -30.28 6.05
N PRO A 219 -19.69 -29.90 4.78
CA PRO A 219 -20.76 -28.98 4.44
C PRO A 219 -22.14 -29.51 4.85
N SER A 220 -23.01 -28.59 5.29
CA SER A 220 -24.38 -28.92 5.67
C SER A 220 -25.14 -29.53 4.50
N GLY A 221 -25.70 -30.72 4.70
CA GLY A 221 -26.42 -31.48 3.67
C GLY A 221 -25.68 -32.70 3.14
N PHE A 222 -24.43 -32.94 3.53
CA PHE A 222 -23.76 -34.20 3.21
C PHE A 222 -24.40 -35.36 4.00
N GLN A 223 -25.04 -36.31 3.30
CA GLN A 223 -25.63 -37.50 3.91
C GLN A 223 -24.68 -38.70 3.85
N TRP A 224 -24.42 -39.31 5.00
CA TRP A 224 -23.54 -40.48 5.13
C TRP A 224 -24.37 -41.75 5.24
N LYS A 225 -24.20 -42.68 4.28
CA LYS A 225 -24.84 -44.00 4.34
C LYS A 225 -24.39 -44.80 5.57
N ILE A 226 -23.12 -44.66 5.97
CA ILE A 226 -22.51 -45.45 7.06
C ILE A 226 -23.08 -45.15 8.46
N LEU A 227 -23.72 -43.99 8.65
CA LEU A 227 -24.36 -43.59 9.92
C LEU A 227 -25.88 -43.39 9.77
N ASP A 228 -26.46 -43.94 8.69
CA ASP A 228 -27.89 -43.85 8.40
C ASP A 228 -28.40 -42.39 8.38
N GLY A 229 -27.59 -41.50 7.81
CA GLY A 229 -27.87 -40.06 7.76
C GLY A 229 -27.80 -39.32 9.09
N THR A 230 -27.30 -39.96 10.17
CA THR A 230 -27.18 -39.32 11.49
C THR A 230 -25.75 -39.01 11.88
N ASN A 231 -25.56 -38.04 12.79
CA ASN A 231 -24.24 -37.71 13.35
C ASN A 231 -23.88 -38.57 14.58
N ALA A 232 -24.68 -39.60 14.87
CA ALA A 232 -24.49 -40.46 16.02
C ALA A 232 -23.48 -41.56 15.69
N THR A 233 -22.21 -41.37 16.06
CA THR A 233 -21.13 -42.34 15.84
C THR A 233 -21.37 -43.69 16.51
N SER A 234 -22.26 -43.75 17.50
CA SER A 234 -22.72 -44.99 18.14
C SER A 234 -23.57 -45.89 17.23
N LYS A 235 -24.13 -45.36 16.13
CA LYS A 235 -24.92 -46.12 15.17
C LYS A 235 -24.07 -46.87 14.13
N ALA A 236 -22.75 -46.75 14.17
CA ALA A 236 -21.90 -47.48 13.23
C ALA A 236 -22.13 -49.00 13.38
N PRO A 237 -22.45 -49.74 12.30
CA PRO A 237 -22.88 -51.13 12.36
C PRO A 237 -21.96 -52.09 13.12
N MET A 238 -20.65 -51.80 13.16
CA MET A 238 -19.65 -52.64 13.84
C MET A 238 -19.55 -52.42 15.34
N PHE A 239 -19.97 -51.26 15.89
CA PHE A 239 -19.80 -50.98 17.32
C PHE A 239 -20.54 -51.96 18.23
N PRO A 240 -21.81 -52.34 17.96
CA PRO A 240 -22.49 -53.35 18.76
C PRO A 240 -21.74 -54.68 18.84
N TYR A 241 -21.08 -55.09 17.74
CA TYR A 241 -20.28 -56.30 17.70
C TYR A 241 -18.98 -56.15 18.49
N TYR A 242 -18.26 -55.04 18.33
CA TYR A 242 -17.05 -54.77 19.11
C TYR A 242 -17.35 -54.70 20.60
N ASP A 243 -18.37 -53.95 21.02
CA ASP A 243 -18.77 -53.86 22.44
C ASP A 243 -19.15 -55.23 23.00
N ARG A 244 -19.89 -56.06 22.23
CA ARG A 244 -20.24 -57.42 22.65
C ARG A 244 -19.02 -58.33 22.75
N LEU A 245 -18.11 -58.30 21.78
CA LEU A 245 -16.86 -59.07 21.81
C LEU A 245 -16.03 -58.70 23.04
N PHE A 246 -15.83 -57.41 23.31
CA PHE A 246 -15.06 -56.93 24.46
C PHE A 246 -15.72 -57.23 25.80
N ASN A 247 -17.05 -57.20 25.88
CA ASN A 247 -17.77 -57.61 27.08
C ASN A 247 -17.59 -59.11 27.36
N LEU A 248 -17.62 -59.96 26.32
CA LEU A 248 -17.39 -61.41 26.46
C LEU A 248 -15.94 -61.74 26.83
N THR A 249 -14.96 -61.08 26.23
CA THR A 249 -13.53 -61.27 26.58
C THR A 249 -13.23 -60.78 27.99
N THR A 250 -13.78 -59.63 28.40
CA THR A 250 -13.63 -59.10 29.78
C THR A 250 -14.28 -60.03 30.81
N ALA A 251 -15.42 -60.65 30.48
CA ALA A 251 -16.08 -61.65 31.31
C ALA A 251 -15.40 -63.04 31.27
N LYS A 252 -14.27 -63.19 30.56
CA LYS A 252 -13.54 -64.45 30.36
C LYS A 252 -14.36 -65.55 29.68
N LYS A 253 -15.37 -65.19 28.89
CA LYS A 253 -16.23 -66.10 28.11
C LYS A 253 -15.66 -66.32 26.71
N TRP A 254 -14.46 -66.89 26.65
CA TRP A 254 -13.67 -67.00 25.41
C TRP A 254 -14.35 -67.79 24.30
N THR A 255 -15.02 -68.89 24.64
CA THR A 255 -15.73 -69.73 23.67
C THR A 255 -16.89 -68.98 23.02
N GLU A 256 -17.67 -68.23 23.80
CA GLU A 256 -18.76 -67.40 23.29
C GLU A 256 -18.20 -66.26 22.40
N ALA A 257 -17.11 -65.61 22.82
CA ALA A 257 -16.46 -64.56 22.05
C ALA A 257 -15.94 -65.08 20.70
N ARG A 258 -15.32 -66.27 20.69
CA ARG A 258 -14.81 -66.93 19.49
C ARG A 258 -15.95 -67.33 18.55
N GLN A 259 -17.03 -67.88 19.09
CA GLN A 259 -18.22 -68.22 18.30
C GLN A 259 -18.84 -66.98 17.65
N LEU A 260 -18.91 -65.86 18.38
CA LEU A 260 -19.38 -64.58 17.82
C LEU A 260 -18.45 -64.06 16.72
N TYR A 261 -17.13 -64.12 16.93
CA TYR A 261 -16.14 -63.66 15.95
C TYR A 261 -16.16 -64.48 14.64
N PHE A 262 -16.38 -65.79 14.72
CA PHE A 262 -16.52 -66.65 13.53
C PHE A 262 -17.96 -66.77 13.02
N SER A 263 -18.91 -66.04 13.60
CA SER A 263 -20.30 -66.08 13.13
C SER A 263 -20.46 -65.46 11.74
N THR A 264 -21.34 -66.03 10.92
CA THR A 264 -21.69 -65.50 9.60
C THR A 264 -22.17 -64.05 9.66
N ASP A 265 -22.94 -63.70 10.70
CA ASP A 265 -23.49 -62.35 10.88
C ASP A 265 -22.37 -61.32 11.13
N TYR A 266 -21.38 -61.66 11.97
CA TYR A 266 -20.23 -60.80 12.21
C TYR A 266 -19.39 -60.62 10.94
N GLN A 267 -19.06 -61.71 10.24
CA GLN A 267 -18.20 -61.67 9.05
C GLN A 267 -18.86 -60.91 7.89
N SER A 268 -20.16 -61.09 7.68
CA SER A 268 -20.93 -60.34 6.67
C SER A 268 -21.02 -58.85 7.04
N THR A 269 -21.29 -58.52 8.31
CA THR A 269 -21.32 -57.12 8.78
C THR A 269 -19.94 -56.46 8.65
N LEU A 270 -18.86 -57.16 8.99
CA LEU A 270 -17.49 -56.67 8.86
C LEU A 270 -17.13 -56.39 7.39
N THR A 271 -17.51 -57.29 6.49
CA THR A 271 -17.29 -57.13 5.04
C THR A 271 -18.04 -55.90 4.52
N GLN A 272 -19.33 -55.77 4.87
CA GLN A 272 -20.13 -54.61 4.47
C GLN A 272 -19.58 -53.31 5.07
N TRP A 273 -19.18 -53.32 6.34
CA TRP A 273 -18.55 -52.18 7.01
C TRP A 273 -17.30 -51.73 6.28
N ASN A 274 -16.41 -52.65 5.89
CA ASN A 274 -15.19 -52.31 5.16
C ASN A 274 -15.51 -51.64 3.81
N ILE A 275 -16.50 -52.15 3.08
CA ILE A 275 -16.96 -51.54 1.82
C ILE A 275 -17.49 -50.12 2.07
N ASP A 276 -18.42 -49.96 3.01
CA ASP A 276 -19.05 -48.67 3.32
C ASP A 276 -18.02 -47.66 3.85
N TYR A 277 -17.04 -48.14 4.63
CA TYR A 277 -15.98 -47.34 5.20
C TYR A 277 -14.96 -46.86 4.16
N GLN A 278 -14.61 -47.70 3.18
CA GLN A 278 -13.79 -47.27 2.05
C GLN A 278 -14.52 -46.22 1.19
N GLN A 279 -15.79 -46.44 0.88
CA GLN A 279 -16.61 -45.44 0.17
C GLN A 279 -16.73 -44.13 0.93
N PHE A 280 -16.83 -44.19 2.27
CA PHE A 280 -16.78 -43.02 3.14
C PHE A 280 -15.45 -42.28 2.97
N HIS A 281 -14.31 -42.96 3.06
CA HIS A 281 -12.98 -42.35 2.89
C HIS A 281 -12.77 -41.73 1.51
N GLU A 282 -13.19 -42.41 0.44
CA GLU A 282 -13.14 -41.86 -0.91
C GLU A 282 -13.98 -40.59 -1.03
N SER A 283 -15.16 -40.58 -0.41
CA SER A 283 -16.04 -39.40 -0.41
C SER A 283 -15.42 -38.23 0.35
N ILE A 284 -14.83 -38.48 1.52
CA ILE A 284 -14.07 -37.48 2.27
C ILE A 284 -12.89 -36.96 1.45
N THR A 285 -12.20 -37.83 0.73
CA THR A 285 -11.08 -37.44 -0.14
C THR A 285 -11.55 -36.49 -1.23
N LYS A 286 -12.66 -36.81 -1.90
CA LYS A 286 -13.24 -35.96 -2.96
C LYS A 286 -13.70 -34.61 -2.41
N VAL A 287 -14.29 -34.57 -1.22
CA VAL A 287 -14.66 -33.32 -0.56
C VAL A 287 -13.42 -32.51 -0.18
N GLY A 288 -12.39 -33.16 0.37
CA GLY A 288 -11.10 -32.52 0.68
C GLY A 288 -10.44 -31.93 -0.57
N GLN A 289 -10.38 -32.68 -1.66
CA GLN A 289 -9.90 -32.21 -2.96
C GLN A 289 -10.71 -31.02 -3.48
N GLY A 290 -12.04 -31.08 -3.39
CA GLY A 290 -12.90 -29.95 -3.80
C GLY A 290 -12.70 -28.69 -2.95
N LEU A 291 -12.43 -28.83 -1.65
CA LEU A 291 -12.08 -27.72 -0.78
C LEU A 291 -10.70 -27.14 -1.14
N ASP A 292 -9.71 -27.99 -1.38
CA ASP A 292 -8.37 -27.57 -1.78
C ASP A 292 -8.38 -26.87 -3.15
N ASP A 293 -9.13 -27.40 -4.12
CA ASP A 293 -9.34 -26.78 -5.43
C ASP A 293 -10.04 -25.41 -5.30
N TYR A 294 -11.02 -25.29 -4.41
CA TYR A 294 -11.69 -24.02 -4.12
C TYR A 294 -10.74 -23.00 -3.49
N VAL A 295 -9.94 -23.42 -2.50
CA VAL A 295 -8.93 -22.56 -1.87
C VAL A 295 -7.89 -22.10 -2.89
N PHE A 296 -7.44 -23.01 -3.76
CA PHE A 296 -6.49 -22.69 -4.83
C PHE A 296 -7.08 -21.71 -5.85
N ALA A 297 -8.31 -21.97 -6.34
CA ALA A 297 -9.00 -21.09 -7.27
C ALA A 297 -9.27 -19.69 -6.67
N SER A 298 -9.69 -19.65 -5.41
CA SER A 298 -9.87 -18.40 -4.63
C SER A 298 -8.56 -17.63 -4.49
N SER A 299 -7.45 -18.31 -4.17
CA SER A 299 -6.12 -17.69 -4.06
C SER A 299 -5.67 -17.08 -5.39
N ILE A 300 -5.87 -17.78 -6.52
CA ILE A 300 -5.58 -17.25 -7.85
C ILE A 300 -6.45 -16.03 -8.15
N ALA A 301 -7.76 -16.09 -7.88
CA ALA A 301 -8.66 -14.98 -8.12
C ALA A 301 -8.24 -13.72 -7.33
N ASN A 302 -7.85 -13.88 -6.06
CA ASN A 302 -7.32 -12.78 -5.25
C ASN A 302 -6.03 -12.19 -5.82
N LEU A 303 -5.10 -13.04 -6.29
CA LEU A 303 -3.85 -12.58 -6.89
C LEU A 303 -4.11 -11.77 -8.17
N VAL A 304 -5.07 -12.19 -8.99
CA VAL A 304 -5.52 -11.45 -10.18
C VAL A 304 -6.13 -10.11 -9.80
N ILE A 305 -6.99 -10.07 -8.78
CA ILE A 305 -7.59 -8.81 -8.27
C ILE A 305 -6.50 -7.85 -7.80
N ILE A 306 -5.54 -8.32 -7.00
CA ILE A 306 -4.40 -7.53 -6.53
C ILE A 306 -3.59 -7.00 -7.72
N GLY A 307 -3.31 -7.84 -8.72
CA GLY A 307 -2.59 -7.44 -9.93
C GLY A 307 -3.29 -6.32 -10.70
N ILE A 308 -4.61 -6.43 -10.90
CA ILE A 308 -5.42 -5.39 -11.56
C ILE A 308 -5.44 -4.11 -10.72
N SER A 309 -5.59 -4.22 -9.39
CA SER A 309 -5.56 -3.05 -8.49
C SER A 309 -4.23 -2.31 -8.57
N LEU A 310 -3.10 -3.01 -8.53
CA LEU A 310 -1.77 -2.39 -8.65
C LEU A 310 -1.56 -1.74 -10.01
N ALA A 311 -2.02 -2.39 -11.10
CA ALA A 311 -1.93 -1.85 -12.45
C ALA A 311 -2.71 -0.53 -12.63
N ILE A 312 -3.75 -0.28 -11.82
CA ILE A 312 -4.50 0.98 -11.82
C ILE A 312 -3.89 2.00 -10.85
N VAL A 313 -3.54 1.58 -9.63
CA VAL A 313 -3.09 2.49 -8.57
C VAL A 313 -1.74 3.13 -8.90
N VAL A 314 -0.78 2.37 -9.43
CA VAL A 314 0.57 2.88 -9.71
C VAL A 314 0.55 4.02 -10.75
N PRO A 315 -0.10 3.89 -11.92
CA PRO A 315 -0.21 4.99 -12.87
C PRO A 315 -0.92 6.22 -12.31
N VAL A 316 -1.95 6.04 -11.47
CA VAL A 316 -2.67 7.15 -10.84
C VAL A 316 -1.74 7.93 -9.89
N ILE A 317 -0.94 7.23 -9.09
CA ILE A 317 0.04 7.88 -8.19
C ILE A 317 1.09 8.65 -9.01
N VAL A 318 1.66 8.04 -10.06
CA VAL A 318 2.64 8.71 -10.94
C VAL A 318 2.01 9.94 -11.60
N PHE A 319 0.77 9.83 -12.08
CA PHE A 319 0.05 10.93 -12.69
C PHE A 319 -0.18 12.09 -11.71
N VAL A 320 -0.63 11.80 -10.50
CA VAL A 320 -0.80 12.81 -9.43
C VAL A 320 0.54 13.47 -9.07
N PHE A 321 1.63 12.69 -9.01
CA PHE A 321 2.97 13.22 -8.74
C PHE A 321 3.44 14.18 -9.84
N VAL A 322 3.33 13.79 -11.12
CA VAL A 322 3.67 14.67 -12.26
C VAL A 322 2.85 15.95 -12.23
N LEU A 323 1.56 15.84 -11.93
CA LEU A 323 0.66 16.98 -11.77
C LEU A 323 1.07 17.91 -10.62
N MET A 324 1.53 17.36 -9.51
CA MET A 324 2.03 18.13 -8.36
C MET A 324 3.30 18.90 -8.74
N VAL A 325 4.28 18.24 -9.37
CA VAL A 325 5.52 18.89 -9.82
C VAL A 325 5.23 20.03 -10.82
N ARG A 326 4.34 19.82 -11.79
CA ARG A 326 3.97 20.87 -12.75
C ARG A 326 3.29 22.06 -12.09
N LYS A 327 2.43 21.79 -11.11
CA LYS A 327 1.75 22.83 -10.33
C LYS A 327 2.74 23.68 -9.55
N ASP A 328 3.73 23.06 -8.92
CA ASP A 328 4.75 23.77 -8.15
C ASP A 328 5.60 24.66 -9.07
N GLY A 329 5.91 24.19 -10.28
CA GLY A 329 6.54 25.01 -11.31
C GLY A 329 5.70 26.26 -11.68
N MET A 330 4.40 26.10 -11.90
CA MET A 330 3.49 27.23 -12.19
C MET A 330 3.33 28.18 -11.00
N ALA A 331 3.29 27.64 -9.77
CA ALA A 331 3.20 28.45 -8.57
C ALA A 331 4.48 29.29 -8.38
N LYS A 332 5.65 28.69 -8.64
CA LYS A 332 6.93 29.39 -8.63
C LYS A 332 6.96 30.50 -9.67
N SER A 333 6.58 30.23 -10.92
CA SER A 333 6.59 31.26 -11.97
C SER A 333 5.60 32.40 -11.69
N SER A 334 4.43 32.08 -11.13
CA SER A 334 3.45 33.10 -10.73
C SER A 334 3.95 33.95 -9.57
N LEU A 335 4.68 33.34 -8.63
CA LEU A 335 5.27 34.05 -7.50
C LEU A 335 6.44 34.94 -7.96
N GLN A 336 7.30 34.44 -8.84
CA GLN A 336 8.34 35.24 -9.50
C GLN A 336 7.74 36.41 -10.26
N SER A 337 6.66 36.20 -11.02
CA SER A 337 5.97 37.27 -11.76
C SER A 337 5.37 38.35 -10.86
N LEU A 338 4.83 38.00 -9.69
CA LEU A 338 4.33 38.98 -8.73
C LEU A 338 5.47 39.75 -8.06
N ASN A 339 6.57 39.06 -7.82
CA ASN A 339 7.76 39.62 -7.20
C ASN A 339 8.49 40.59 -8.14
N SER A 340 8.64 40.25 -9.42
CA SER A 340 9.18 41.16 -10.44
C SER A 340 8.35 42.44 -10.54
N GLU A 341 7.01 42.31 -10.50
CA GLU A 341 6.11 43.46 -10.54
C GLU A 341 6.30 44.38 -9.32
N MET A 342 6.57 43.82 -8.13
CA MET A 342 6.82 44.59 -6.92
C MET A 342 8.15 45.38 -6.95
N ILE A 343 9.18 44.82 -7.59
CA ILE A 343 10.45 45.53 -7.83
C ILE A 343 10.21 46.68 -8.81
N LEU A 344 9.52 46.42 -9.92
CA LEU A 344 9.16 47.44 -10.90
C LEU A 344 8.34 48.58 -10.29
N GLU A 345 7.39 48.28 -9.41
CA GLU A 345 6.63 49.31 -8.68
C GLU A 345 7.54 50.18 -7.80
N THR A 346 8.59 49.59 -7.22
CA THR A 346 9.58 50.31 -6.41
C THR A 346 10.45 51.21 -7.29
N MET A 347 10.87 50.72 -8.47
CA MET A 347 11.66 51.48 -9.44
C MET A 347 10.89 52.65 -10.06
N ARG A 348 9.55 52.55 -10.19
CA ARG A 348 8.71 53.64 -10.72
C ARG A 348 8.60 54.84 -9.79
N ASN A 349 8.77 54.67 -8.48
CA ASN A 349 8.71 55.77 -7.52
C ASN A 349 10.11 56.35 -7.30
N GLU A 350 10.32 57.61 -7.66
CA GLU A 350 11.62 58.28 -7.61
C GLU A 350 12.29 58.26 -6.23
N GLN A 351 11.52 58.45 -5.16
CA GLN A 351 12.05 58.40 -3.79
C GLN A 351 12.46 56.98 -3.40
N MET A 352 11.56 56.01 -3.61
CA MET A 352 11.81 54.61 -3.25
C MET A 352 12.94 54.00 -4.10
N ARG A 353 13.10 54.46 -5.34
CA ARG A 353 14.18 54.09 -6.23
C ARG A 353 15.53 54.53 -5.68
N GLU A 354 15.66 55.79 -5.23
CA GLU A 354 16.90 56.29 -4.63
C GLU A 354 17.23 55.59 -3.30
N ASP A 355 16.22 55.35 -2.45
CA ASP A 355 16.40 54.59 -1.21
C ASP A 355 16.83 53.15 -1.50
N PHE A 356 16.25 52.51 -2.52
CA PHE A 356 16.58 51.16 -2.94
C PHE A 356 17.99 51.08 -3.53
N LYS A 357 18.40 52.08 -4.32
CA LYS A 357 19.76 52.22 -4.84
C LYS A 357 20.80 52.24 -3.73
N ASN A 358 20.57 53.08 -2.71
CA ASN A 358 21.45 53.18 -1.55
C ASN A 358 21.53 51.85 -0.78
N HIS A 359 20.40 51.15 -0.67
CA HIS A 359 20.36 49.82 -0.05
C HIS A 359 21.12 48.76 -0.86
N CYS A 360 21.04 48.80 -2.20
CA CYS A 360 21.79 47.92 -3.09
C CYS A 360 23.29 48.20 -3.03
N MET A 361 23.70 49.46 -2.92
CA MET A 361 25.10 49.85 -2.68
C MET A 361 25.62 49.26 -1.36
N ALA A 362 24.84 49.36 -0.29
CA ALA A 362 25.21 48.80 1.01
C ALA A 362 25.31 47.27 1.00
N SER A 363 24.54 46.61 0.13
CA SER A 363 24.50 45.14 -0.01
C SER A 363 25.46 44.61 -1.08
N ASN A 364 26.30 45.46 -1.68
CA ASN A 364 27.19 45.11 -2.79
C ASN A 364 26.48 44.51 -4.01
N MET A 365 25.24 44.94 -4.27
CA MET A 365 24.39 44.52 -5.41
C MET A 365 24.08 45.70 -6.34
N TYR A 366 24.92 46.73 -6.31
CA TYR A 366 24.73 47.95 -7.09
C TYR A 366 24.81 47.72 -8.61
N GLU A 367 25.69 46.82 -9.06
CA GLU A 367 25.84 46.50 -10.49
C GLU A 367 24.51 46.00 -11.09
N TYR A 368 23.87 45.04 -10.43
CA TYR A 368 22.55 44.53 -10.80
C TYR A 368 21.48 45.63 -10.80
N TYR A 369 21.47 46.48 -9.77
CA TYR A 369 20.55 47.60 -9.70
C TYR A 369 20.74 48.57 -10.88
N SER A 370 22.00 48.91 -11.19
CA SER A 370 22.32 49.88 -12.25
C SER A 370 21.89 49.36 -13.62
N ILE A 371 22.10 48.07 -13.89
CA ILE A 371 21.66 47.45 -15.15
C ILE A 371 20.13 47.42 -15.22
N LEU A 372 19.45 47.04 -14.13
CA LEU A 372 17.99 47.04 -14.06
C LEU A 372 17.40 48.44 -14.28
N GLU A 373 18.01 49.47 -13.69
CA GLU A 373 17.58 50.86 -13.86
C GLU A 373 17.64 51.28 -15.33
N LYS A 374 18.72 50.97 -16.05
CA LYS A 374 18.85 51.23 -17.48
C LYS A 374 17.81 50.47 -18.32
N MET A 375 17.50 49.22 -17.96
CA MET A 375 16.45 48.43 -18.62
C MET A 375 15.06 49.03 -18.45
N VAL A 376 14.75 49.53 -17.25
CA VAL A 376 13.48 50.22 -16.99
C VAL A 376 13.37 51.48 -17.84
N ILE A 377 14.45 52.29 -17.93
CA ILE A 377 14.49 53.48 -18.77
C ILE A 377 14.33 53.11 -20.27
N TYR A 378 15.00 52.06 -20.73
CA TYR A 378 14.86 51.54 -22.10
C TYR A 378 13.38 51.18 -22.41
N SER A 379 12.72 50.47 -21.50
CA SER A 379 11.31 50.09 -21.62
C SER A 379 10.37 51.31 -21.65
N GLU A 380 10.63 52.32 -20.81
CA GLU A 380 9.89 53.58 -20.80
C GLU A 380 10.04 54.34 -22.14
N ILE A 381 11.25 54.42 -22.69
CA ILE A 381 11.50 55.05 -23.99
C ILE A 381 10.77 54.30 -25.11
N CYS A 382 10.80 52.97 -25.10
CA CYS A 382 10.04 52.16 -26.05
C CYS A 382 8.52 52.46 -25.98
N GLY A 383 7.99 52.61 -24.76
CA GLY A 383 6.61 53.01 -24.54
C GLY A 383 6.28 54.39 -25.11
N GLN A 384 7.14 55.38 -24.86
CA GLN A 384 7.00 56.74 -25.37
C GLN A 384 7.03 56.79 -26.91
N ILE A 385 7.97 56.07 -27.53
CA ILE A 385 8.05 55.93 -28.99
C ILE A 385 6.73 55.35 -29.52
N ALA A 386 6.26 54.24 -28.95
CA ALA A 386 5.02 53.60 -29.37
C ALA A 386 3.79 54.52 -29.26
N GLU A 387 3.72 55.36 -28.22
CA GLU A 387 2.66 56.37 -28.07
C GLU A 387 2.78 57.50 -29.11
N LEU A 388 3.98 58.04 -29.32
CA LEU A 388 4.22 59.11 -30.27
C LEU A 388 3.94 58.68 -31.72
N THR A 389 4.33 57.46 -32.09
CA THR A 389 4.03 56.86 -33.40
C THR A 389 2.52 56.69 -33.61
N LYS A 390 1.77 56.27 -32.58
CA LYS A 390 0.30 56.17 -32.65
C LYS A 390 -0.37 57.53 -32.86
N HIS A 391 0.20 58.60 -32.35
CA HIS A 391 -0.35 59.95 -32.46
C HIS A 391 0.07 60.70 -33.74
N GLY A 392 0.87 60.09 -34.62
CA GLY A 392 1.33 60.73 -35.87
C GLY A 392 2.15 62.00 -35.64
N LYS A 393 2.80 62.13 -34.47
CA LYS A 393 3.61 63.30 -34.10
C LYS A 393 4.98 63.29 -34.77
N ALA A 394 5.63 64.45 -34.75
CA ALA A 394 6.84 64.82 -35.48
C ALA A 394 7.93 63.73 -35.48
N SER A 395 8.38 63.38 -36.69
CA SER A 395 9.46 62.43 -36.98
C SER A 395 10.74 62.71 -36.19
N GLU A 396 11.04 63.99 -35.92
CA GLU A 396 12.28 64.40 -35.24
C GLU A 396 12.36 63.95 -33.76
N GLN A 397 11.26 64.01 -33.01
CA GLN A 397 11.24 63.55 -31.60
C GLN A 397 11.38 62.04 -31.50
N VAL A 398 10.75 61.31 -32.43
CA VAL A 398 10.87 59.85 -32.52
C VAL A 398 12.31 59.46 -32.85
N GLN A 399 12.95 60.15 -33.80
CA GLN A 399 14.36 59.91 -34.15
C GLN A 399 15.31 60.16 -32.96
N LEU A 400 15.06 61.20 -32.17
CA LEU A 400 15.87 61.47 -30.97
C LEU A 400 15.72 60.35 -29.93
N LEU A 401 14.48 59.91 -29.65
CA LEU A 401 14.22 58.82 -28.71
C LEU A 401 14.76 57.48 -29.21
N GLU A 402 14.69 57.20 -30.51
CA GLU A 402 15.29 56.03 -31.14
C GLU A 402 16.81 56.02 -30.97
N LYS A 403 17.46 57.18 -31.16
CA LYS A 403 18.91 57.31 -30.90
C LYS A 403 19.24 57.04 -29.44
N THR A 404 18.50 57.63 -28.50
CA THR A 404 18.70 57.40 -27.06
C THR A 404 18.43 55.94 -26.67
N LYS A 405 17.44 55.29 -27.29
CA LYS A 405 17.14 53.87 -27.10
C LYS A 405 18.33 52.99 -27.48
N ILE A 406 18.96 53.27 -28.63
CA ILE A 406 20.16 52.55 -29.10
C ILE A 406 21.34 52.78 -28.15
N GLU A 407 21.55 54.03 -27.71
CA GLU A 407 22.63 54.38 -26.76
C GLU A 407 22.48 53.62 -25.45
N ILE A 408 21.29 53.60 -24.85
CA ILE A 408 21.02 52.85 -23.62
C ILE A 408 21.17 51.34 -23.83
N ALA A 409 20.75 50.81 -25.00
CA ALA A 409 20.94 49.40 -25.31
C ALA A 409 22.44 49.01 -25.30
N PHE A 410 23.30 49.87 -25.86
CA PHE A 410 24.75 49.66 -25.81
C PHE A 410 25.33 49.79 -24.42
N GLU A 411 24.85 50.74 -23.62
CA GLU A 411 25.27 50.86 -22.22
C GLU A 411 24.90 49.62 -21.41
N ILE A 412 23.68 49.09 -21.58
CA ILE A 412 23.26 47.84 -20.92
C ILE A 412 24.21 46.70 -21.31
N ILE A 413 24.52 46.56 -22.60
CA ILE A 413 25.43 45.51 -23.09
C ILE A 413 26.83 45.70 -22.50
N ALA A 414 27.36 46.92 -22.51
CA ALA A 414 28.69 47.23 -22.00
C ALA A 414 28.79 46.95 -20.49
N ASP A 415 27.84 47.44 -19.70
CA ASP A 415 27.80 47.21 -18.24
C ASP A 415 27.76 45.71 -17.93
N VAL A 416 26.96 44.95 -18.69
CA VAL A 416 26.82 43.51 -18.51
C VAL A 416 28.09 42.74 -18.92
N GLN A 417 28.80 43.19 -19.96
CA GLN A 417 30.09 42.61 -20.37
C GLN A 417 31.22 42.94 -19.39
N GLU A 418 31.22 44.16 -18.85
CA GLU A 418 32.22 44.64 -17.88
C GLU A 418 31.98 44.07 -16.47
N SER A 419 30.76 43.62 -16.19
CA SER A 419 30.40 42.91 -14.96
C SER A 419 31.19 41.60 -14.84
N ASN A 420 32.43 41.70 -14.36
CA ASN A 420 33.33 40.58 -14.04
C ASN A 420 32.81 39.73 -12.87
N SER A 421 31.62 40.01 -12.34
CA SER A 421 31.05 39.22 -11.27
C SER A 421 30.93 37.77 -11.76
N SER A 422 31.52 36.85 -11.00
CA SER A 422 31.41 35.41 -11.22
C SER A 422 29.99 34.87 -11.02
N VAL A 423 29.00 35.77 -10.92
CA VAL A 423 27.66 35.53 -10.39
C VAL A 423 26.63 35.44 -11.52
N LEU A 424 26.92 35.98 -12.71
CA LEU A 424 26.10 35.72 -13.89
C LEU A 424 26.31 34.27 -14.38
N ASP A 425 25.22 33.50 -14.41
CA ASP A 425 25.17 32.16 -14.99
C ASP A 425 25.66 32.18 -16.45
N GLU A 426 26.30 31.09 -16.87
CA GLU A 426 26.72 30.83 -18.24
C GLU A 426 25.53 30.95 -19.21
N ASN A 427 24.32 30.57 -18.79
CA ASN A 427 23.11 30.79 -19.58
C ASN A 427 22.82 32.28 -19.83
N THR A 428 22.99 33.12 -18.81
CA THR A 428 22.81 34.57 -18.95
C THR A 428 23.84 35.14 -19.90
N ARG A 429 25.11 34.72 -19.80
CA ARG A 429 26.17 35.13 -20.75
C ARG A 429 25.86 34.72 -22.19
N ASN A 430 25.35 33.51 -22.39
CA ASN A 430 24.92 33.03 -23.71
C ASN A 430 23.75 33.86 -24.26
N TYR A 431 22.77 34.20 -23.42
CA TYR A 431 21.68 35.11 -23.78
C TYR A 431 22.22 36.49 -24.17
N ILE A 432 23.13 37.05 -23.39
CA ILE A 432 23.76 38.35 -23.66
C ILE A 432 24.49 38.33 -25.00
N SER A 433 25.26 37.27 -25.28
CA SER A 433 25.94 37.10 -26.58
C SER A 433 24.94 37.09 -27.73
N SER A 434 23.83 36.35 -27.59
CA SER A 434 22.77 36.30 -28.61
C SER A 434 22.11 37.67 -28.80
N THR A 435 21.86 38.40 -27.72
CA THR A 435 21.25 39.75 -27.75
C THR A 435 22.21 40.77 -28.38
N VAL A 436 23.50 40.67 -28.10
CA VAL A 436 24.55 41.48 -28.75
C VAL A 436 24.57 41.23 -30.25
N ASP A 437 24.50 39.96 -30.67
CA ASP A 437 24.45 39.59 -32.07
C ASP A 437 23.17 40.11 -32.74
N GLU A 438 22.01 40.06 -32.07
CA GLU A 438 20.76 40.63 -32.57
C GLU A 438 20.82 42.16 -32.75
N VAL A 439 21.42 42.87 -31.78
CA VAL A 439 21.64 44.33 -31.87
C VAL A 439 22.61 44.67 -33.00
N ASN A 440 23.74 43.96 -33.09
CA ASN A 440 24.73 44.16 -34.14
C ASN A 440 24.16 43.86 -35.54
N ASN A 441 23.38 42.79 -35.69
CA ASN A 441 22.72 42.46 -36.94
C ASN A 441 21.67 43.51 -37.32
N SER A 442 20.88 43.98 -36.34
CA SER A 442 19.89 45.05 -36.55
C SER A 442 20.53 46.37 -37.01
N LEU A 443 21.77 46.63 -36.61
CA LEU A 443 22.54 47.82 -37.01
C LEU A 443 23.28 47.64 -38.35
N ASN A 444 23.78 46.44 -38.65
CA ASN A 444 24.54 46.16 -39.87
C ASN A 444 23.65 45.99 -41.11
N GLU A 445 22.42 45.49 -40.96
CA GLU A 445 21.51 45.28 -42.11
C GLU A 445 20.79 46.54 -42.59
N ARG A 446 20.92 47.68 -41.89
CA ARG A 446 20.14 48.91 -42.17
C ARG A 446 21.05 50.12 -42.37
N GLU A 447 21.50 50.33 -43.60
CA GLU A 447 22.18 51.58 -44.03
C GLU A 447 21.25 52.81 -43.93
N ASP A 448 19.93 52.60 -43.99
CA ASP A 448 18.93 53.65 -43.78
C ASP A 448 18.56 53.76 -42.29
N LEU A 449 19.19 54.72 -41.60
CA LEU A 449 18.97 55.09 -40.20
C LEU A 449 17.49 55.35 -39.82
N GLU A 450 16.59 55.50 -40.81
CA GLU A 450 15.17 55.80 -40.59
C GLU A 450 14.31 54.59 -40.16
N GLN A 451 14.83 53.36 -40.17
CA GLN A 451 14.06 52.15 -39.82
C GLN A 451 14.62 51.32 -38.65
N ASN A 452 15.52 51.86 -37.82
CA ASN A 452 16.17 51.09 -36.74
C ASN A 452 15.27 50.85 -35.51
N ASN A 453 14.19 50.09 -35.67
CA ASN A 453 13.35 49.66 -34.56
C ASN A 453 13.95 48.44 -33.84
N LEU A 454 14.76 48.68 -32.80
CA LEU A 454 15.08 47.66 -31.80
C LEU A 454 13.79 47.18 -31.13
N SER A 455 13.70 45.87 -30.86
CA SER A 455 12.53 45.27 -30.22
C SER A 455 12.35 45.80 -28.80
N PRO A 456 11.11 46.12 -28.35
CA PRO A 456 10.84 46.47 -26.96
C PRO A 456 11.05 45.29 -26.00
N THR A 457 11.05 44.04 -26.51
CA THR A 457 11.25 42.83 -25.69
C THR A 457 12.70 42.37 -25.61
N LEU A 458 13.63 43.12 -26.22
CA LEU A 458 15.04 42.73 -26.38
C LEU A 458 15.72 42.36 -25.05
N PHE A 459 15.41 43.11 -23.98
CA PHE A 459 16.01 42.89 -22.66
C PHE A 459 15.08 42.18 -21.67
N HIS A 460 13.92 41.69 -22.09
CA HIS A 460 12.91 41.18 -21.16
C HIS A 460 13.38 39.97 -20.32
N ASP A 461 14.06 39.02 -20.94
CA ASP A 461 14.56 37.83 -20.22
C ASP A 461 15.72 38.18 -19.28
N LEU A 462 16.60 39.10 -19.70
CA LEU A 462 17.71 39.58 -18.86
C LEU A 462 17.20 40.44 -17.69
N GLU A 463 16.20 41.28 -17.93
CA GLU A 463 15.50 42.06 -16.90
C GLU A 463 14.92 41.14 -15.84
N LYS A 464 14.24 40.07 -16.26
CA LYS A 464 13.66 39.08 -15.36
C LYS A 464 14.71 38.33 -14.54
N GLU A 465 15.82 37.94 -15.16
CA GLU A 465 16.94 37.30 -14.45
C GLU A 465 17.53 38.25 -13.38
N ILE A 466 17.78 39.51 -13.74
CA ILE A 466 18.30 40.51 -12.79
C ILE A 466 17.30 40.80 -11.66
N GLN A 467 16.00 40.86 -11.97
CA GLN A 467 14.94 40.98 -10.96
C GLN A 467 14.93 39.80 -9.99
N ASP A 468 15.12 38.57 -10.49
CA ASP A 468 15.23 37.38 -9.65
C ASP A 468 16.47 37.45 -8.72
N GLN A 469 17.61 37.94 -9.22
CA GLN A 469 18.82 38.14 -8.40
C GLN A 469 18.63 39.25 -7.34
N LEU A 470 17.89 40.31 -7.65
CA LEU A 470 17.62 41.41 -6.73
C LEU A 470 16.47 41.13 -5.75
N LEU A 471 15.73 40.04 -5.94
CA LEU A 471 14.51 39.75 -5.17
C LEU A 471 14.74 39.68 -3.66
N TYR A 472 15.80 38.98 -3.23
CA TYR A 472 16.11 38.86 -1.80
C TYR A 472 16.46 40.23 -1.18
N VAL A 473 17.28 41.02 -1.87
CA VAL A 473 17.68 42.36 -1.44
C VAL A 473 16.47 43.29 -1.35
N HIS A 474 15.58 43.22 -2.35
CA HIS A 474 14.33 43.97 -2.37
C HIS A 474 13.39 43.61 -1.22
N TYR A 475 13.28 42.32 -0.87
CA TYR A 475 12.50 41.87 0.28
C TYR A 475 13.04 42.47 1.59
N VAL A 476 14.36 42.44 1.80
CA VAL A 476 15.00 43.03 2.99
C VAL A 476 14.74 44.54 3.05
N PHE A 477 14.91 45.23 1.92
CA PHE A 477 14.63 46.66 1.78
C PHE A 477 13.18 47.01 2.19
N LYS A 478 12.19 46.31 1.63
CA LYS A 478 10.77 46.53 1.98
C LYS A 478 10.50 46.30 3.47
N HIS A 479 11.12 45.29 4.07
CA HIS A 479 10.95 44.99 5.49
C HIS A 479 11.56 46.07 6.40
N GLN A 480 12.72 46.63 6.02
CA GLN A 480 13.35 47.75 6.74
C GLN A 480 12.51 49.03 6.65
N ASN A 481 12.03 49.39 5.45
CA ASN A 481 11.22 50.60 5.27
C ASN A 481 9.87 50.53 6.00
N THR A 482 9.26 49.34 6.06
CA THR A 482 7.99 49.17 6.80
C THR A 482 8.18 49.40 8.31
N LYS A 483 9.34 49.08 8.88
CA LYS A 483 9.64 49.34 10.31
C LYS A 483 9.76 50.83 10.59
N VAL A 484 10.45 51.56 9.71
CA VAL A 484 10.65 53.02 9.86
C VAL A 484 9.29 53.73 9.87
N ILE A 485 8.37 53.37 8.97
CA ILE A 485 7.03 53.98 8.88
C ILE A 485 6.19 53.75 10.14
N ASN A 486 6.35 52.63 10.86
CA ASN A 486 5.58 52.33 12.07
C ASN A 486 6.16 52.98 13.35
N THR A 487 7.39 53.48 13.30
CA THR A 487 8.03 54.19 14.43
C THR A 487 7.87 55.71 14.37
N VAL A 488 7.46 56.24 13.23
CA VAL A 488 7.11 57.66 13.03
C VAL A 488 5.62 57.83 13.21
#